data_AF-S9P7D8-F1
#
_entry.id   AF-S9P7D8-F1
#
_cell.length_a   1.000
_cell.length_b   1.000
_cell.length_c   1.000
_cell.angle_alpha   90.00
_cell.angle_beta   90.00
_cell.angle_gamma   90.00
#
_symmetry.space_group_name_H-M   'P 1'
#
loop_
_entity.id
_entity.type
_entity.pdbx_description
1 polymer ?
#
loop_
_entity_poly.entity_id
_entity_poly.type
_entity_poly.pdbx_seq_one_letter_code
_entity_poly.pdbx_strand_id
1 'polypeptide(L)'
;MTTPGPARLTFFCELEAGPLTALFASPSVLEHLQALRASVSLGVLDLGPERAGVVRRLNAAGVPVIAWQLLPKDQGYWFHQGNAAQAAGRYADWRAWTVTEGLVWDGVGLDIEPDIRDMQRALDNRWRLLPALLPRLARGGRLREARASYRALVERIRGDGYRVDSYQLPFIVDERQARSTLLQRLTGVLDVPSDREVLMLYTSFVRPYGPELLESYGPQAHAVGVGVTGGGVDVPGLIEVPALDWEELARDLRLARRWTEDVHVFSLEGCVRQDFLARLRDFDWTVEARGRPALQRRVATARRVAGGLLRASAWLPG
;
A
#
# COMPACT_ATOMS: atom_id res chain seq x y z
N MET A 1 4.61 0.93 -33.20
CA MET A 1 3.92 1.83 -32.26
C MET A 1 3.70 1.04 -30.98
N THR A 2 4.47 1.30 -29.93
CA THR A 2 4.27 0.69 -28.62
C THR A 2 3.02 1.29 -27.99
N THR A 3 2.10 0.45 -27.50
CA THR A 3 0.95 0.93 -26.72
C THR A 3 1.49 1.65 -25.48
N PRO A 4 0.94 2.83 -25.11
CA PRO A 4 1.38 3.52 -23.91
C PRO A 4 1.20 2.62 -22.68
N GLY A 5 2.11 2.73 -21.72
CA GLY A 5 2.04 2.06 -20.42
C GLY A 5 0.77 2.42 -19.63
N PRO A 6 0.69 2.09 -18.34
CA PRO A 6 -0.43 2.55 -17.52
C PRO A 6 -0.52 4.08 -17.58
N ALA A 7 -1.73 4.64 -17.57
CA ALA A 7 -1.91 6.09 -17.50
C ALA A 7 -1.20 6.71 -16.28
N ARG A 8 -1.01 5.92 -15.21
CA ARG A 8 -0.28 6.32 -14.02
C ARG A 8 0.59 5.18 -13.49
N LEU A 9 1.86 5.50 -13.29
CA LEU A 9 2.83 4.65 -12.62
C LEU A 9 3.32 5.35 -11.36
N THR A 10 3.15 4.74 -10.20
CA THR A 10 3.59 5.31 -8.92
C THR A 10 4.56 4.36 -8.23
N PHE A 11 5.72 4.86 -7.78
CA PHE A 11 6.62 4.06 -6.96
C PHE A 11 6.46 4.42 -5.49
N PHE A 12 6.26 3.42 -4.64
CA PHE A 12 6.39 3.61 -3.20
C PHE A 12 7.87 3.77 -2.85
N CYS A 13 8.21 4.72 -2.00
CA CYS A 13 9.57 4.92 -1.52
C CYS A 13 9.54 5.07 0.00
N GLU A 14 10.15 4.13 0.70
CA GLU A 14 10.15 4.07 2.16
C GLU A 14 11.57 3.92 2.67
N LEU A 15 12.21 5.07 2.93
CA LEU A 15 13.60 5.14 3.38
C LEU A 15 13.74 6.15 4.52
N GLU A 16 14.62 5.81 5.46
CA GLU A 16 15.14 6.74 6.47
C GLU A 16 15.92 7.88 5.81
N ALA A 17 16.11 8.99 6.53
CA ALA A 17 16.60 10.25 5.97
C ALA A 17 17.93 10.15 5.19
N GLY A 18 18.92 9.41 5.72
CA GLY A 18 20.21 9.21 5.07
C GLY A 18 20.13 8.46 3.73
N PRO A 19 19.64 7.20 3.72
CA PRO A 19 19.42 6.45 2.48
C PRO A 19 18.49 7.15 1.48
N LEU A 20 17.45 7.85 1.96
CA LEU A 20 16.55 8.64 1.12
C LEU A 20 17.31 9.76 0.38
N THR A 21 18.12 10.53 1.12
CA THR A 21 18.92 11.60 0.56
C THR A 21 19.93 11.04 -0.44
N ALA A 22 20.56 9.91 -0.14
CA ALA A 22 21.50 9.25 -1.05
C ALA A 22 20.81 8.76 -2.35
N LEU A 23 19.61 8.17 -2.25
CA LEU A 23 18.84 7.71 -3.41
C LEU A 23 18.58 8.87 -4.38
N PHE A 24 18.09 10.00 -3.85
CA PHE A 24 17.75 11.17 -4.66
C PHE A 24 18.92 12.11 -4.92
N ALA A 25 20.12 11.84 -4.38
CA ALA A 25 21.33 12.54 -4.76
C ALA A 25 21.69 12.27 -6.23
N SER A 26 21.41 11.04 -6.71
CA SER A 26 21.66 10.62 -8.09
C SER A 26 20.70 11.31 -9.07
N PRO A 27 21.22 12.07 -10.06
CA PRO A 27 20.37 12.67 -11.11
C PRO A 27 19.61 11.63 -11.93
N SER A 28 20.19 10.45 -12.15
CA SER A 28 19.58 9.39 -12.98
C SER A 28 18.22 8.95 -12.47
N VAL A 29 18.01 8.92 -11.14
CA VAL A 29 16.71 8.53 -10.56
C VAL A 29 15.62 9.51 -10.98
N LEU A 30 15.90 10.81 -10.93
CA LEU A 30 14.95 11.84 -11.37
C LEU A 30 14.69 11.77 -12.88
N GLU A 31 15.75 11.58 -13.68
CA GLU A 31 15.62 11.43 -15.14
C GLU A 31 14.73 10.23 -15.51
N HIS A 32 14.89 9.10 -14.82
CA HIS A 32 14.03 7.94 -15.02
C HIS A 32 12.58 8.21 -14.62
N LEU A 33 12.35 8.81 -13.45
CA LEU A 33 11.00 9.15 -12.98
C LEU A 33 10.30 10.09 -13.96
N GLN A 34 11.00 11.10 -14.47
CA GLN A 34 10.48 12.03 -15.48
C GLN A 34 10.19 11.34 -16.81
N ALA A 35 11.12 10.51 -17.30
CA ALA A 35 10.95 9.77 -18.56
C ALA A 35 9.75 8.81 -18.50
N LEU A 36 9.53 8.18 -17.34
CA LEU A 36 8.39 7.30 -17.07
C LEU A 36 7.10 8.07 -16.78
N ARG A 37 7.17 9.41 -16.60
CA ARG A 37 6.07 10.25 -16.08
C ARG A 37 5.49 9.67 -14.79
N ALA A 38 6.37 9.14 -13.94
CA ALA A 38 5.98 8.44 -12.73
C ALA A 38 5.79 9.41 -11.56
N SER A 39 4.95 9.00 -10.62
CA SER A 39 4.79 9.64 -9.31
C SER A 39 5.59 8.87 -8.25
N VAL A 40 5.85 9.52 -7.11
CA VAL A 40 6.43 8.87 -5.93
C VAL A 40 5.44 8.96 -4.77
N SER A 41 5.03 7.82 -4.23
CA SER A 41 4.36 7.76 -2.93
C SER A 41 5.44 7.64 -1.85
N LEU A 42 5.77 8.76 -1.22
CA LEU A 42 6.89 8.87 -0.30
C LEU A 42 6.40 8.62 1.12
N GLY A 43 6.93 7.58 1.78
CA GLY A 43 6.72 7.33 3.19
C GLY A 43 7.25 8.50 4.02
N VAL A 44 6.37 9.14 4.78
CA VAL A 44 6.71 10.25 5.67
C VAL A 44 7.00 9.69 7.06
N LEU A 45 8.21 9.15 7.23
CA LEU A 45 8.67 8.55 8.49
C LEU A 45 8.94 9.61 9.58
N ASP A 46 9.53 10.73 9.18
CA ASP A 46 9.89 11.87 10.02
C ASP A 46 9.49 13.20 9.34
N LEU A 47 9.47 14.28 10.12
CA LEU A 47 9.20 15.65 9.64
C LEU A 47 10.48 16.49 9.66
N GLY A 48 11.61 15.90 9.23
CA GLY A 48 12.93 16.50 9.25
C GLY A 48 13.30 17.28 7.98
N PRO A 49 14.37 18.09 8.04
CA PRO A 49 14.82 18.92 6.92
C PRO A 49 15.37 18.11 5.74
N GLU A 50 15.98 16.94 5.99
CA GLU A 50 16.52 16.07 4.93
C GLU A 50 15.40 15.56 4.01
N ARG A 51 14.30 15.06 4.62
CA ARG A 51 13.11 14.62 3.87
C ARG A 51 12.44 15.79 3.15
N ALA A 52 12.34 16.96 3.79
CA ALA A 52 11.85 18.18 3.13
C ALA A 52 12.71 18.54 1.90
N GLY A 53 14.04 18.42 2.00
CA GLY A 53 14.97 18.63 0.91
C GLY A 53 14.72 17.69 -0.28
N VAL A 54 14.47 16.40 -0.01
CA VAL A 54 14.10 15.43 -1.05
C VAL A 54 12.78 15.79 -1.73
N VAL A 55 11.75 16.16 -0.96
CA VAL A 55 10.45 16.56 -1.52
C VAL A 55 10.59 17.80 -2.40
N ARG A 56 11.33 18.83 -1.95
CA ARG A 56 11.60 20.02 -2.78
C ARG A 56 12.33 19.67 -4.07
N ARG A 57 13.28 18.74 -4.02
CA ARG A 57 14.00 18.28 -5.21
C ARG A 57 13.07 17.58 -6.21
N LEU A 58 12.16 16.74 -5.74
CA LEU A 58 11.12 16.12 -6.56
C LEU A 58 10.16 17.15 -7.15
N ASN A 59 9.70 18.11 -6.33
CA ASN A 59 8.85 19.22 -6.79
C ASN A 59 9.54 20.06 -7.87
N ALA A 60 10.82 20.41 -7.69
CA ALA A 60 11.60 21.16 -8.67
C ALA A 60 11.80 20.39 -9.98
N ALA A 61 11.88 19.06 -9.92
CA ALA A 61 11.92 18.19 -11.08
C ALA A 61 10.53 17.94 -11.72
N GLY A 62 9.46 18.48 -11.14
CA GLY A 62 8.09 18.26 -11.60
C GLY A 62 7.58 16.83 -11.40
N VAL A 63 8.19 16.06 -10.51
CA VAL A 63 7.75 14.70 -10.16
C VAL A 63 6.64 14.80 -9.11
N PRO A 64 5.41 14.31 -9.37
CA PRO A 64 4.34 14.35 -8.39
C PRO A 64 4.67 13.48 -7.17
N VAL A 65 4.44 14.03 -5.97
CA VAL A 65 4.72 13.34 -4.71
C VAL A 65 3.43 13.18 -3.91
N ILE A 66 3.15 11.96 -3.46
CA ILE A 66 2.04 11.65 -2.55
C ILE A 66 2.64 11.47 -1.15
N ALA A 67 2.07 12.15 -0.16
CA ALA A 67 2.48 12.02 1.24
C ALA A 67 1.88 10.75 1.83
N TRP A 68 2.61 9.65 1.78
CA TRP A 68 2.20 8.42 2.46
C TRP A 68 2.45 8.58 3.96
N GLN A 69 1.36 8.69 4.71
CA GLN A 69 1.40 8.94 6.14
C GLN A 69 1.68 7.66 6.92
N LEU A 70 2.68 7.76 7.80
CA LEU A 70 3.08 6.73 8.73
C LEU A 70 3.22 7.35 10.13
N LEU A 71 3.02 6.51 11.15
CA LEU A 71 3.24 6.84 12.54
C LEU A 71 4.61 6.34 13.01
N PRO A 72 5.15 6.90 14.09
CA PRO A 72 6.19 6.24 14.85
C PRO A 72 5.84 4.79 15.21
N LYS A 73 6.84 3.90 15.23
CA LYS A 73 6.64 2.45 15.46
C LYS A 73 5.97 2.15 16.81
N ASP A 74 6.25 2.93 17.85
CA ASP A 74 5.63 2.82 19.17
C ASP A 74 4.13 3.19 19.19
N GLN A 75 3.66 3.90 18.16
CA GLN A 75 2.26 4.27 17.94
C GLN A 75 1.53 3.34 16.95
N GLY A 76 2.17 2.25 16.53
CA GLY A 76 1.58 1.21 15.67
C GLY A 76 2.07 1.22 14.22
N TYR A 77 2.86 2.22 13.83
CA TYR A 77 3.41 2.42 12.48
C TYR A 77 2.36 2.70 11.38
N TRP A 78 1.48 1.75 11.12
CA TRP A 78 0.37 1.88 10.19
C TRP A 78 -0.91 2.39 10.86
N PHE A 79 -1.83 2.90 10.07
CA PHE A 79 -3.14 3.32 10.56
C PHE A 79 -4.01 2.09 10.79
N HIS A 80 -4.64 2.02 11.97
CA HIS A 80 -5.54 0.93 12.32
C HIS A 80 -6.63 1.41 13.30
N GLN A 81 -7.54 0.53 13.67
CA GLN A 81 -8.68 0.82 14.55
C GLN A 81 -8.29 1.48 15.88
N GLY A 82 -7.06 1.26 16.36
CA GLY A 82 -6.61 1.66 17.69
C GLY A 82 -5.90 3.01 17.78
N ASN A 83 -5.60 3.67 16.65
CA ASN A 83 -4.72 4.83 16.63
C ASN A 83 -5.25 6.04 15.82
N ALA A 84 -6.57 6.16 15.68
CA ALA A 84 -7.20 7.24 14.91
C ALA A 84 -6.82 8.65 15.41
N ALA A 85 -6.66 8.83 16.73
CA ALA A 85 -6.25 10.11 17.30
C ALA A 85 -4.81 10.48 16.91
N GLN A 86 -3.91 9.49 16.93
CA GLN A 86 -2.52 9.64 16.49
C GLN A 86 -2.45 9.96 15.00
N ALA A 87 -3.23 9.27 14.17
CA ALA A 87 -3.34 9.56 12.73
C ALA A 87 -3.78 11.02 12.46
N ALA A 88 -4.78 11.51 13.20
CA ALA A 88 -5.25 12.89 13.07
C ALA A 88 -4.21 13.92 13.55
N GLY A 89 -3.50 13.62 14.65
CA GLY A 89 -2.38 14.44 15.13
C GLY A 89 -1.24 14.50 14.13
N ARG A 90 -0.81 13.35 13.62
CA ARG A 90 0.23 13.23 12.59
C ARG A 90 -0.09 14.04 11.34
N TYR A 91 -1.34 14.01 10.88
CA TYR A 91 -1.77 14.83 9.75
C TYR A 91 -1.67 16.33 10.03
N ALA A 92 -2.04 16.77 11.24
CA ALA A 92 -1.93 18.17 11.64
C ALA A 92 -0.46 18.63 11.68
N ASP A 93 0.42 17.83 12.27
CA ASP A 93 1.87 18.10 12.31
C ASP A 93 2.47 18.15 10.92
N TRP A 94 2.12 17.19 10.06
CA TRP A 94 2.55 17.15 8.65
C TRP A 94 2.07 18.40 7.87
N ARG A 95 0.85 18.89 8.13
CA ARG A 95 0.34 20.13 7.52
C ARG A 95 1.17 21.34 7.93
N ALA A 96 1.46 21.48 9.22
CA ALA A 96 2.29 22.58 9.72
C ALA A 96 3.71 22.54 9.14
N TRP A 97 4.31 21.34 9.09
CA TRP A 97 5.61 21.11 8.47
C TRP A 97 5.59 21.42 6.96
N THR A 98 4.58 20.97 6.23
CA THR A 98 4.39 21.23 4.79
C THR A 98 4.36 22.73 4.49
N VAL A 99 3.64 23.52 5.30
CA VAL A 99 3.60 24.98 5.14
C VAL A 99 4.96 25.61 5.46
N THR A 100 5.57 25.20 6.58
CA THR A 100 6.87 25.75 7.04
C THR A 100 7.98 25.50 6.01
N GLU A 101 8.00 24.32 5.42
CA GLU A 101 9.02 23.91 4.46
C GLU A 101 8.65 24.26 3.00
N GLY A 102 7.44 24.76 2.74
CA GLY A 102 6.98 25.13 1.39
C GLY A 102 6.89 23.93 0.43
N LEU A 103 6.34 22.80 0.91
CA LEU A 103 6.26 21.55 0.16
C LEU A 103 4.96 21.44 -0.65
N VAL A 104 5.03 20.80 -1.81
CA VAL A 104 3.88 20.56 -2.69
C VAL A 104 3.61 19.07 -2.82
N TRP A 105 2.33 18.69 -2.69
CA TRP A 105 1.88 17.30 -2.70
C TRP A 105 0.71 17.10 -3.67
N ASP A 106 0.72 15.98 -4.40
CA ASP A 106 -0.36 15.54 -5.31
C ASP A 106 -1.52 14.85 -4.54
N GLY A 107 -1.27 14.44 -3.31
CA GLY A 107 -2.25 13.78 -2.45
C GLY A 107 -1.63 13.26 -1.15
N VAL A 108 -2.47 12.61 -0.35
CA VAL A 108 -2.11 11.98 0.92
C VAL A 108 -2.50 10.51 0.88
N GLY A 109 -1.53 9.63 1.13
CA GLY A 109 -1.73 8.19 1.22
C GLY A 109 -1.98 7.75 2.65
N LEU A 110 -3.05 6.98 2.87
CA LEU A 110 -3.39 6.36 4.14
C LEU A 110 -3.10 4.87 4.05
N ASP A 111 -2.17 4.40 4.89
CA ASP A 111 -1.78 3.00 4.91
C ASP A 111 -2.44 2.27 6.05
N ILE A 112 -3.39 1.40 5.70
CA ILE A 112 -4.30 0.78 6.65
C ILE A 112 -4.00 -0.70 6.74
N GLU A 113 -3.24 -1.05 7.77
CA GLU A 113 -2.73 -2.39 7.99
C GLU A 113 -2.99 -2.86 9.43
N PRO A 114 -2.85 -4.16 9.71
CA PRO A 114 -2.88 -4.66 11.07
C PRO A 114 -1.82 -3.98 11.94
N ASP A 115 -2.08 -3.87 13.25
CA ASP A 115 -1.10 -3.32 14.20
C ASP A 115 0.23 -4.09 14.09
N ILE A 116 1.33 -3.38 13.83
CA ILE A 116 2.67 -3.98 13.69
C ILE A 116 3.04 -4.86 14.89
N ARG A 117 2.55 -4.51 16.09
CA ARG A 117 2.80 -5.27 17.33
C ARG A 117 2.05 -6.59 17.34
N ASP A 118 0.85 -6.64 16.77
CA ASP A 118 0.11 -7.90 16.60
C ASP A 118 0.81 -8.79 15.58
N MET A 119 1.35 -8.22 14.51
CA MET A 119 2.12 -8.96 13.52
C MET A 119 3.43 -9.53 14.11
N GLN A 120 4.16 -8.74 14.89
CA GLN A 120 5.36 -9.20 15.61
C GLN A 120 5.05 -10.36 16.57
N ARG A 121 3.97 -10.26 17.35
CA ARG A 121 3.52 -11.36 18.24
C ARG A 121 3.12 -12.63 17.47
N ALA A 122 2.62 -12.49 16.24
CA ALA A 122 2.27 -13.60 15.37
C ALA A 122 3.49 -14.46 15.02
N LEU A 123 4.61 -13.79 14.71
CA LEU A 123 5.88 -14.44 14.40
C LEU A 123 6.41 -15.20 15.60
N ASP A 124 6.33 -14.60 16.79
CA ASP A 124 6.85 -15.20 18.02
C ASP A 124 6.07 -16.47 18.40
N ASN A 125 4.73 -16.42 18.34
CA ASN A 125 3.89 -17.59 18.56
C ASN A 125 2.43 -17.38 18.10
N ARG A 126 2.06 -17.98 16.97
CA ARG A 126 0.68 -17.99 16.44
C ARG A 126 -0.41 -18.40 17.43
N TRP A 127 -0.10 -19.25 18.41
CA TRP A 127 -1.07 -19.72 19.42
C TRP A 127 -1.37 -18.66 20.48
N ARG A 128 -0.47 -17.69 20.69
CA ARG A 128 -0.68 -16.55 21.62
C ARG A 128 -1.65 -15.51 21.07
N LEU A 129 -1.94 -15.51 19.77
CA LEU A 129 -2.91 -14.60 19.15
C LEU A 129 -4.36 -15.02 19.42
N LEU A 130 -4.67 -16.31 19.43
CA LEU A 130 -6.04 -16.80 19.54
C LEU A 130 -6.82 -16.25 20.74
N PRO A 131 -6.29 -16.28 22.00
CA PRO A 131 -7.00 -15.67 23.13
C PRO A 131 -7.08 -14.15 23.05
N ALA A 132 -6.12 -13.47 22.39
CA ALA A 132 -6.13 -12.02 22.21
C ALA A 132 -7.11 -11.54 21.12
N LEU A 133 -7.49 -12.43 20.20
CA LEU A 133 -8.42 -12.17 19.10
C LEU A 133 -9.88 -12.41 19.49
N LEU A 134 -10.16 -13.35 20.41
CA LEU A 134 -11.53 -13.69 20.85
C LEU A 134 -12.32 -12.47 21.36
N PRO A 135 -11.78 -11.60 22.24
CA PRO A 135 -12.50 -10.40 22.67
C PRO A 135 -12.76 -9.41 21.52
N ARG A 136 -12.02 -9.50 20.40
CA ARG A 136 -12.17 -8.58 19.27
C ARG A 136 -13.43 -8.85 18.46
N LEU A 137 -13.95 -10.07 18.51
CA LEU A 137 -15.21 -10.44 17.87
C LEU A 137 -16.38 -9.58 18.36
N ALA A 138 -16.34 -9.12 19.61
CA ALA A 138 -17.36 -8.27 20.23
C ALA A 138 -17.08 -6.75 20.13
N ARG A 139 -16.08 -6.31 19.34
CA ARG A 139 -15.64 -4.90 19.28
C ARG A 139 -16.25 -4.07 18.14
N GLY A 140 -17.41 -4.42 17.59
CA GLY A 140 -17.92 -3.66 16.44
C GLY A 140 -18.35 -2.22 16.78
N GLY A 141 -18.71 -1.91 18.04
CA GLY A 141 -18.84 -0.53 18.53
C GLY A 141 -17.56 0.31 18.33
N ARG A 142 -16.42 -0.22 18.79
CA ARG A 142 -15.11 0.43 18.58
C ARG A 142 -14.73 0.52 17.10
N LEU A 143 -15.19 -0.42 16.27
CA LEU A 143 -14.94 -0.39 14.82
C LEU A 143 -15.72 0.76 14.17
N ARG A 144 -16.99 0.96 14.58
CA ARG A 144 -17.81 2.09 14.13
C ARG A 144 -17.19 3.43 14.50
N GLU A 145 -16.75 3.58 15.75
CA GLU A 145 -16.09 4.80 16.24
C GLU A 145 -14.79 5.10 15.48
N ALA A 146 -13.95 4.08 15.27
CA ALA A 146 -12.72 4.23 14.51
C ALA A 146 -13.01 4.64 13.05
N ARG A 147 -13.95 3.97 12.37
CA ARG A 147 -14.36 4.34 11.01
C ARG A 147 -14.90 5.76 10.92
N ALA A 148 -15.68 6.21 11.91
CA ALA A 148 -16.17 7.58 11.96
C ALA A 148 -15.00 8.58 12.09
N SER A 149 -14.02 8.26 12.95
CA SER A 149 -12.83 9.09 13.16
C SER A 149 -11.97 9.19 11.91
N TYR A 150 -11.72 8.06 11.22
CA TYR A 150 -10.98 8.07 9.97
C TYR A 150 -11.75 8.72 8.81
N ARG A 151 -13.08 8.59 8.76
CA ARG A 151 -13.88 9.34 7.79
C ARG A 151 -13.75 10.85 8.01
N ALA A 152 -13.80 11.31 9.25
CA ALA A 152 -13.58 12.72 9.57
C ALA A 152 -12.16 13.18 9.18
N LEU A 153 -11.15 12.31 9.35
CA LEU A 153 -9.79 12.58 8.87
C LEU A 153 -9.75 12.71 7.34
N VAL A 154 -10.36 11.79 6.59
CA VAL A 154 -10.46 11.85 5.12
C VAL A 154 -11.15 13.13 4.66
N GLU A 155 -12.29 13.48 5.27
CA GLU A 155 -13.03 14.69 4.96
C GLU A 155 -12.20 15.95 5.23
N ARG A 156 -11.42 15.96 6.32
CA ARG A 156 -10.48 17.04 6.61
C ARG A 156 -9.40 17.14 5.54
N ILE A 157 -8.77 16.03 5.15
CA ILE A 157 -7.73 16.01 4.11
C ILE A 157 -8.27 16.56 2.78
N ARG A 158 -9.48 16.15 2.40
CA ARG A 158 -10.17 16.67 1.21
C ARG A 158 -10.52 18.15 1.32
N GLY A 159 -11.03 18.58 2.48
CA GLY A 159 -11.31 19.99 2.77
C GLY A 159 -10.07 20.88 2.70
N ASP A 160 -8.91 20.30 3.00
CA ASP A 160 -7.59 20.93 2.85
C ASP A 160 -7.05 20.91 1.41
N GLY A 161 -7.81 20.35 0.45
CA GLY A 161 -7.51 20.39 -0.99
C GLY A 161 -6.74 19.18 -1.52
N TYR A 162 -6.51 18.14 -0.72
CA TYR A 162 -5.75 16.98 -1.13
C TYR A 162 -6.64 15.80 -1.54
N ARG A 163 -6.22 15.09 -2.59
CA ARG A 163 -6.72 13.74 -2.88
C ARG A 163 -6.28 12.78 -1.78
N VAL A 164 -7.16 11.87 -1.40
CA VAL A 164 -6.86 10.79 -0.46
C VAL A 164 -6.70 9.45 -1.18
N ASP A 165 -5.51 8.87 -1.09
CA ASP A 165 -5.24 7.50 -1.51
C ASP A 165 -5.33 6.58 -0.28
N SER A 166 -5.85 5.37 -0.43
CA SER A 166 -5.82 4.34 0.62
C SER A 166 -5.11 3.10 0.12
N TYR A 167 -4.18 2.57 0.91
CA TYR A 167 -3.45 1.34 0.63
C TYR A 167 -4.05 0.23 1.48
N GLN A 168 -4.58 -0.81 0.82
CA GLN A 168 -5.36 -1.83 1.51
C GLN A 168 -4.97 -3.24 1.09
N LEU A 169 -5.05 -4.15 2.07
CA LEU A 169 -4.90 -5.59 1.84
C LEU A 169 -6.10 -6.14 1.05
N PRO A 170 -5.89 -7.11 0.15
CA PRO A 170 -6.91 -7.56 -0.80
C PRO A 170 -8.16 -8.19 -0.17
N PHE A 171 -8.06 -8.74 1.05
CA PHE A 171 -9.20 -9.39 1.71
C PHE A 171 -10.37 -8.42 1.97
N ILE A 172 -10.13 -7.10 1.95
CA ILE A 172 -11.19 -6.10 2.14
C ILE A 172 -12.27 -6.21 1.07
N VAL A 173 -11.89 -6.60 -0.15
CA VAL A 173 -12.82 -6.86 -1.26
C VAL A 173 -13.77 -8.00 -0.91
N ASP A 174 -13.26 -9.08 -0.32
CA ASP A 174 -14.06 -10.23 0.05
C ASP A 174 -15.01 -9.89 1.21
N GLU A 175 -14.58 -9.08 2.18
CA GLU A 175 -15.46 -8.59 3.25
C GLU A 175 -16.60 -7.71 2.72
N ARG A 176 -16.31 -6.77 1.82
CA ARG A 176 -17.33 -5.92 1.19
C ARG A 176 -18.35 -6.76 0.45
N GLN A 177 -17.89 -7.72 -0.36
CA GLN A 177 -18.78 -8.63 -1.10
C GLN A 177 -19.63 -9.51 -0.17
N ALA A 178 -19.06 -9.97 0.94
CA ALA A 178 -19.76 -10.75 1.94
C ALA A 178 -20.65 -9.93 2.88
N ARG A 179 -20.56 -8.59 2.82
CA ARG A 179 -21.15 -7.65 3.79
C ARG A 179 -20.76 -7.99 5.24
N SER A 180 -19.53 -8.45 5.44
CA SER A 180 -18.98 -8.80 6.74
C SER A 180 -18.06 -7.68 7.27
N THR A 181 -17.82 -7.70 8.58
CA THR A 181 -16.78 -6.89 9.24
C THR A 181 -15.87 -7.75 10.13
N LEU A 182 -15.91 -9.07 9.96
CA LEU A 182 -15.16 -10.03 10.76
C LEU A 182 -13.64 -9.80 10.69
N LEU A 183 -13.06 -9.69 9.49
CA LEU A 183 -11.61 -9.51 9.34
C LEU A 183 -11.19 -8.15 9.87
N GLN A 184 -11.91 -7.07 9.55
CA GLN A 184 -11.65 -5.76 10.14
C GLN A 184 -11.70 -5.78 11.68
N ARG A 185 -12.68 -6.46 12.30
CA ARG A 185 -12.74 -6.60 13.76
C ARG A 185 -11.55 -7.38 14.32
N LEU A 186 -11.11 -8.43 13.63
CA LEU A 186 -10.01 -9.28 14.08
C LEU A 186 -8.64 -8.61 13.92
N THR A 187 -8.39 -8.03 12.75
CA THR A 187 -7.09 -7.47 12.36
C THR A 187 -6.92 -6.01 12.77
N GLY A 188 -8.02 -5.29 12.99
CA GLY A 188 -8.00 -3.84 13.23
C GLY A 188 -7.83 -3.01 11.97
N VAL A 189 -7.78 -3.63 10.78
CA VAL A 189 -7.84 -2.92 9.49
C VAL A 189 -9.19 -2.22 9.35
N LEU A 190 -9.23 -1.15 8.57
CA LEU A 190 -10.41 -0.32 8.38
C LEU A 190 -10.71 -0.13 6.89
N ASP A 191 -11.96 -0.38 6.53
CA ASP A 191 -12.52 0.09 5.27
C ASP A 191 -12.93 1.57 5.43
N VAL A 192 -12.17 2.46 4.80
CA VAL A 192 -12.43 3.90 4.81
C VAL A 192 -12.65 4.42 3.40
N PRO A 193 -13.55 5.39 3.19
CA PRO A 193 -13.71 6.00 1.89
C PRO A 193 -12.43 6.74 1.49
N SER A 194 -12.00 6.59 0.26
CA SER A 194 -10.86 7.30 -0.33
C SER A 194 -11.21 7.74 -1.76
N ASP A 195 -10.43 8.66 -2.33
CA ASP A 195 -10.56 9.05 -3.74
C ASP A 195 -9.91 8.03 -4.66
N ARG A 196 -8.93 7.30 -4.13
CA ARG A 196 -8.25 6.20 -4.82
C ARG A 196 -7.91 5.09 -3.86
N GLU A 197 -8.38 3.90 -4.17
CA GLU A 197 -7.96 2.68 -3.49
C GLU A 197 -6.90 1.95 -4.30
N VAL A 198 -5.75 1.69 -3.66
CA VAL A 198 -4.70 0.81 -4.18
C VAL A 198 -4.74 -0.50 -3.41
N LEU A 199 -5.09 -1.58 -4.10
CA LEU A 199 -4.98 -2.91 -3.51
C LEU A 199 -3.52 -3.37 -3.56
N MET A 200 -2.95 -3.68 -2.40
CA MET A 200 -1.59 -4.19 -2.27
C MET A 200 -1.54 -5.66 -2.65
N LEU A 201 -1.42 -5.93 -3.96
CA LEU A 201 -1.31 -7.27 -4.53
C LEU A 201 0.17 -7.67 -4.65
N TYR A 202 0.90 -7.56 -3.54
CA TYR A 202 2.32 -7.88 -3.47
C TYR A 202 2.55 -9.39 -3.62
N THR A 203 2.80 -9.79 -4.86
CA THR A 203 2.97 -11.18 -5.29
C THR A 203 4.15 -11.87 -4.62
N SER A 204 5.17 -11.11 -4.19
CA SER A 204 6.35 -11.65 -3.50
C SER A 204 5.98 -12.44 -2.24
N PHE A 205 4.97 -11.99 -1.48
CA PHE A 205 4.55 -12.60 -0.22
C PHE A 205 3.77 -13.91 -0.38
N VAL A 206 3.26 -14.20 -1.58
CA VAL A 206 2.31 -15.30 -1.81
C VAL A 206 2.80 -16.27 -2.88
N ARG A 207 4.12 -16.32 -3.14
CA ARG A 207 4.69 -17.30 -4.07
C ARG A 207 4.27 -18.73 -3.67
N PRO A 208 3.94 -19.59 -4.65
CA PRO A 208 3.96 -19.37 -6.09
C PRO A 208 2.62 -18.86 -6.67
N TYR A 209 1.68 -18.38 -5.85
CA TYR A 209 0.30 -18.01 -6.20
C TYR A 209 0.09 -16.53 -6.55
N GLY A 210 1.15 -15.71 -6.53
CA GLY A 210 1.06 -14.27 -6.75
C GLY A 210 0.32 -13.84 -8.03
N PRO A 211 0.69 -14.37 -9.21
CA PRO A 211 -0.01 -14.05 -10.45
C PRO A 211 -1.50 -14.37 -10.40
N GLU A 212 -1.86 -15.49 -9.75
CA GLU A 212 -3.24 -15.92 -9.62
C GLU A 212 -4.02 -15.10 -8.59
N LEU A 213 -3.35 -14.60 -7.54
CA LEU A 213 -3.92 -13.63 -6.61
C LEU A 213 -4.26 -12.33 -7.37
N LEU A 214 -3.32 -11.84 -8.18
CA LEU A 214 -3.49 -10.64 -8.98
C LEU A 214 -4.65 -10.79 -9.98
N GLU A 215 -4.71 -11.90 -10.73
CA GLU A 215 -5.86 -12.18 -11.61
C GLU A 215 -7.19 -12.30 -10.87
N SER A 216 -7.16 -12.73 -9.61
CA SER A 216 -8.38 -12.89 -8.82
C SER A 216 -8.94 -11.56 -8.34
N TYR A 217 -8.10 -10.67 -7.80
CA TYR A 217 -8.53 -9.38 -7.25
C TYR A 217 -8.51 -8.23 -8.25
N GLY A 218 -7.71 -8.34 -9.31
CA GLY A 218 -7.55 -7.33 -10.36
C GLY A 218 -8.86 -6.77 -10.92
N PRO A 219 -9.86 -7.60 -11.29
CA PRO A 219 -11.15 -7.12 -11.80
C PRO A 219 -11.94 -6.23 -10.83
N GLN A 220 -11.60 -6.24 -9.53
CA GLN A 220 -12.23 -5.42 -8.49
C GLN A 220 -11.34 -4.27 -8.02
N ALA A 221 -10.13 -4.13 -8.57
CA ALA A 221 -9.17 -3.13 -8.14
C ALA A 221 -9.31 -1.85 -8.96
N HIS A 222 -9.37 -0.70 -8.27
CA HIS A 222 -9.28 0.61 -8.94
C HIS A 222 -7.83 0.93 -9.32
N ALA A 223 -6.89 0.70 -8.40
CA ALA A 223 -5.46 0.71 -8.62
C ALA A 223 -4.83 -0.54 -8.01
N VAL A 224 -3.68 -0.96 -8.54
CA VAL A 224 -2.98 -2.18 -8.11
C VAL A 224 -1.55 -1.87 -7.72
N GLY A 225 -1.16 -2.26 -6.50
CA GLY A 225 0.23 -2.31 -6.05
C GLY A 225 0.84 -3.68 -6.30
N VAL A 226 1.96 -3.72 -7.03
CA VAL A 226 2.80 -4.92 -7.21
C VAL A 226 4.13 -4.74 -6.49
N GLY A 227 4.83 -5.84 -6.20
CA GLY A 227 6.04 -5.81 -5.38
C GLY A 227 6.15 -7.07 -4.52
N VAL A 228 7.14 -7.17 -3.63
CA VAL A 228 8.18 -6.19 -3.25
C VAL A 228 9.42 -6.32 -4.14
N THR A 229 9.96 -5.24 -4.71
CA THR A 229 11.20 -5.22 -5.52
C THR A 229 12.46 -4.97 -4.68
N GLY A 230 12.32 -4.88 -3.35
CA GLY A 230 13.40 -4.81 -2.35
C GLY A 230 13.48 -3.44 -1.68
N GLY A 231 13.77 -3.41 -0.38
CA GLY A 231 13.57 -2.21 0.44
C GLY A 231 12.23 -2.25 1.18
N GLY A 232 11.82 -1.13 1.76
CA GLY A 232 10.69 -1.06 2.68
C GLY A 232 11.05 -1.30 4.15
N VAL A 233 10.01 -1.43 4.98
CA VAL A 233 10.10 -1.70 6.42
C VAL A 233 11.13 -2.78 6.77
N ASP A 234 12.32 -2.35 7.20
CA ASP A 234 13.25 -3.14 7.99
C ASP A 234 12.63 -3.33 9.39
N VAL A 235 11.70 -4.27 9.49
CA VAL A 235 11.32 -4.89 10.76
C VAL A 235 11.88 -6.32 10.71
N PRO A 236 13.03 -6.54 11.37
CA PRO A 236 13.65 -7.86 11.44
C PRO A 236 12.63 -8.93 11.82
N GLY A 237 12.60 -10.02 11.05
CA GLY A 237 11.68 -11.13 11.24
C GLY A 237 10.26 -10.96 10.67
N LEU A 238 9.80 -9.74 10.32
CA LEU A 238 8.42 -9.51 9.86
C LEU A 238 8.26 -9.53 8.34
N ILE A 239 9.25 -9.01 7.61
CA ILE A 239 9.23 -8.95 6.15
C ILE A 239 10.59 -9.42 5.62
N GLU A 240 10.87 -10.72 5.74
CA GLU A 240 11.99 -11.38 5.06
C GLU A 240 11.47 -12.18 3.88
N VAL A 241 10.98 -11.47 2.87
CA VAL A 241 10.52 -12.08 1.62
C VAL A 241 11.50 -11.73 0.51
N PRO A 242 11.97 -12.71 -0.29
CA PRO A 242 12.83 -12.42 -1.43
C PRO A 242 12.18 -11.38 -2.35
N ALA A 243 12.94 -10.36 -2.73
CA ALA A 243 12.50 -9.35 -3.69
C ALA A 243 12.08 -10.02 -5.01
N LEU A 244 11.16 -9.40 -5.75
CA LEU A 244 10.86 -9.77 -7.12
C LEU A 244 12.09 -9.53 -7.98
N ASP A 245 12.42 -10.52 -8.80
CA ASP A 245 13.32 -10.30 -9.94
C ASP A 245 12.59 -9.59 -11.08
N TRP A 246 13.32 -9.34 -12.18
CA TRP A 246 12.77 -8.65 -13.34
C TRP A 246 11.65 -9.43 -14.03
N GLU A 247 11.77 -10.75 -14.12
CA GLU A 247 10.81 -11.60 -14.83
C GLU A 247 9.48 -11.65 -14.10
N GLU A 248 9.55 -11.74 -12.76
CA GLU A 248 8.39 -11.65 -11.90
C GLU A 248 7.74 -10.27 -11.96
N LEU A 249 8.52 -9.18 -11.79
CA LEU A 249 7.99 -7.83 -11.86
C LEU A 249 7.36 -7.54 -13.24
N ALA A 250 8.04 -7.89 -14.33
CA ALA A 250 7.53 -7.70 -15.69
C ALA A 250 6.21 -8.42 -15.92
N ARG A 251 6.10 -9.68 -15.48
CA ARG A 251 4.85 -10.44 -15.55
C ARG A 251 3.74 -9.75 -14.75
N ASP A 252 4.03 -9.33 -13.53
CA ASP A 252 3.02 -8.79 -12.63
C ASP A 252 2.55 -7.40 -13.07
N LEU A 253 3.44 -6.56 -13.63
CA LEU A 253 3.10 -5.29 -14.27
C LEU A 253 2.15 -5.46 -15.45
N ARG A 254 2.42 -6.43 -16.33
CA ARG A 254 1.53 -6.75 -17.48
C ARG A 254 0.19 -7.28 -17.02
N LEU A 255 0.17 -8.10 -15.96
CA LEU A 255 -1.07 -8.58 -15.37
C LEU A 255 -1.88 -7.44 -14.74
N ALA A 256 -1.25 -6.54 -13.98
CA ALA A 256 -1.91 -5.39 -13.37
C ALA A 256 -2.50 -4.46 -14.43
N ARG A 257 -1.73 -4.18 -15.49
CA ARG A 257 -2.11 -3.31 -16.61
C ARG A 257 -3.37 -3.76 -17.37
N ARG A 258 -3.70 -5.06 -17.31
CA ARG A 258 -4.95 -5.61 -17.90
C ARG A 258 -6.20 -5.15 -17.17
N TRP A 259 -6.07 -4.84 -15.88
CA TRP A 259 -7.21 -4.54 -15.02
C TRP A 259 -7.31 -3.06 -14.70
N THR A 260 -6.19 -2.34 -14.69
CA THR A 260 -6.16 -0.93 -14.36
C THR A 260 -5.11 -0.15 -15.14
N GLU A 261 -5.36 1.15 -15.25
CA GLU A 261 -4.44 2.15 -15.77
C GLU A 261 -3.61 2.81 -14.65
N ASP A 262 -3.83 2.45 -13.38
CA ASP A 262 -3.13 3.01 -12.22
C ASP A 262 -2.38 1.89 -11.48
N VAL A 263 -1.08 1.82 -11.74
CA VAL A 263 -0.20 0.76 -11.23
C VAL A 263 0.82 1.36 -10.28
N HIS A 264 0.94 0.73 -9.12
CA HIS A 264 1.91 1.08 -8.11
C HIS A 264 2.98 -0.02 -8.00
N VAL A 265 4.23 0.37 -7.73
CA VAL A 265 5.34 -0.57 -7.51
C VAL A 265 5.96 -0.30 -6.14
N PHE A 266 5.92 -1.31 -5.28
CA PHE A 266 6.68 -1.35 -4.05
C PHE A 266 7.98 -2.13 -4.33
N SER A 267 9.17 -1.52 -4.32
CA SER A 267 9.48 -0.12 -4.01
C SER A 267 10.54 0.49 -4.94
N LEU A 268 10.65 1.82 -4.91
CA LEU A 268 11.53 2.61 -5.77
C LEU A 268 13.00 2.22 -5.57
N GLU A 269 13.44 2.15 -4.32
CA GLU A 269 14.82 1.83 -3.96
C GLU A 269 15.22 0.42 -4.43
N GLY A 270 14.29 -0.53 -4.44
CA GLY A 270 14.46 -1.84 -5.03
C GLY A 270 14.63 -1.78 -6.54
N CYS A 271 13.76 -1.03 -7.21
CA CYS A 271 13.86 -0.79 -8.65
C CYS A 271 15.17 -0.10 -9.05
N VAL A 272 15.70 0.81 -8.22
CA VAL A 272 17.00 1.45 -8.47
C VAL A 272 18.14 0.45 -8.27
N ARG A 273 18.16 -0.27 -7.15
CA ARG A 273 19.22 -1.24 -6.83
C ARG A 273 19.34 -2.34 -7.88
N GLN A 274 18.21 -2.75 -8.46
CA GLN A 274 18.14 -3.82 -9.47
C GLN A 274 18.15 -3.31 -10.92
N ASP A 275 18.35 -2.00 -11.15
CA ASP A 275 18.35 -1.38 -12.48
C ASP A 275 17.05 -1.61 -13.29
N PHE A 276 15.90 -1.66 -12.61
CA PHE A 276 14.59 -1.83 -13.23
C PHE A 276 14.07 -0.54 -13.86
N LEU A 277 14.43 0.63 -13.33
CA LEU A 277 13.96 1.91 -13.88
C LEU A 277 14.40 2.13 -15.32
N ALA A 278 15.62 1.72 -15.68
CA ALA A 278 16.09 1.76 -17.06
C ALA A 278 15.26 0.83 -17.95
N ARG A 279 15.05 -0.42 -17.52
CA ARG A 279 14.26 -1.41 -18.25
C ARG A 279 12.80 -1.01 -18.43
N LEU A 280 12.23 -0.26 -17.48
CA LEU A 280 10.85 0.22 -17.54
C LEU A 280 10.61 1.25 -18.64
N ARG A 281 11.63 2.00 -19.07
CA ARG A 281 11.50 3.02 -20.12
C ARG A 281 11.12 2.41 -21.47
N ASP A 282 11.69 1.24 -21.75
CA ASP A 282 11.49 0.50 -23.00
C ASP A 282 10.58 -0.72 -22.79
N PHE A 283 9.87 -0.77 -21.67
CA PHE A 283 9.08 -1.94 -21.30
C PHE A 283 7.89 -2.13 -22.24
N ASP A 284 7.81 -3.32 -22.84
CA ASP A 284 6.67 -3.70 -23.66
C ASP A 284 5.51 -4.18 -22.78
N TRP A 285 4.54 -3.28 -22.64
CA TRP A 285 3.27 -3.49 -21.93
C TRP A 285 2.27 -4.36 -22.70
N THR A 286 2.48 -4.60 -24.00
CA THR A 286 1.52 -5.31 -24.87
C THR A 286 1.66 -6.82 -24.80
N VAL A 287 2.82 -7.31 -24.36
CA VAL A 287 3.06 -8.74 -24.21
C VAL A 287 2.05 -9.34 -23.24
N GLU A 288 1.38 -10.39 -23.69
CA GLU A 288 0.43 -11.09 -22.84
C GLU A 288 1.14 -11.86 -21.71
N ALA A 289 0.82 -11.51 -20.46
CA ALA A 289 1.16 -12.30 -19.28
C ALA A 289 -0.10 -13.02 -18.76
N ARG A 290 0.01 -14.29 -18.36
CA ARG A 290 -1.11 -15.06 -17.80
C ARG A 290 -0.67 -15.83 -16.56
N GLY A 291 -1.56 -15.94 -15.58
CA GLY A 291 -1.44 -16.89 -14.48
C GLY A 291 -1.56 -18.33 -14.96
N ARG A 292 -1.33 -19.28 -14.05
CA ARG A 292 -1.45 -20.72 -14.35
C ARG A 292 -2.89 -21.18 -14.08
N PRO A 293 -3.62 -21.72 -15.07
CA PRO A 293 -5.04 -22.06 -14.91
C PRO A 293 -5.34 -23.04 -13.75
N ALA A 294 -4.42 -23.96 -13.45
CA ALA A 294 -4.57 -24.89 -12.33
C ALA A 294 -4.50 -24.17 -10.97
N LEU A 295 -3.57 -23.23 -10.80
CA LEU A 295 -3.44 -22.44 -9.57
C LEU A 295 -4.56 -21.42 -9.46
N GLN A 296 -5.01 -20.84 -10.57
CA GLN A 296 -6.12 -19.89 -10.61
C GLN A 296 -7.40 -20.52 -10.04
N ARG A 297 -7.69 -21.77 -10.42
CA ARG A 297 -8.81 -22.54 -9.84
C ARG A 297 -8.68 -22.76 -8.33
N ARG A 298 -7.45 -22.95 -7.81
CA ARG A 298 -7.21 -23.11 -6.37
C ARG A 298 -7.48 -21.80 -5.63
N VAL A 299 -6.92 -20.69 -6.09
CA VAL A 299 -7.15 -19.35 -5.50
C VAL A 299 -8.65 -19.01 -5.53
N ALA A 300 -9.33 -19.21 -6.66
CA ALA A 300 -10.77 -18.98 -6.78
C ALA A 300 -11.60 -19.85 -5.82
N THR A 301 -11.17 -21.09 -5.59
CA THR A 301 -11.84 -21.99 -4.64
C THR A 301 -11.62 -21.54 -3.20
N ALA A 302 -10.39 -21.18 -2.85
CA ALA A 302 -10.05 -20.65 -1.54
C ALA A 302 -10.86 -19.38 -1.21
N ARG A 303 -10.92 -18.43 -2.15
CA ARG A 303 -11.74 -17.21 -1.98
C ARG A 303 -13.23 -17.51 -1.85
N ARG A 304 -13.77 -18.48 -2.60
CA ARG A 304 -15.18 -18.89 -2.45
C ARG A 304 -15.48 -19.46 -1.06
N VAL A 305 -14.59 -20.30 -0.53
CA VAL A 305 -14.72 -20.85 0.83
C VAL A 305 -14.62 -19.73 1.87
N ALA A 306 -13.60 -18.88 1.78
CA ALA A 306 -13.45 -17.73 2.67
C ALA A 306 -14.67 -16.81 2.63
N GLY A 307 -15.17 -16.47 1.44
CA GLY A 307 -16.39 -15.67 1.27
C GLY A 307 -17.63 -16.33 1.86
N GLY A 308 -17.73 -17.66 1.85
CA GLY A 308 -18.79 -18.40 2.54
C GLY A 308 -18.75 -18.21 4.06
N LEU A 309 -17.56 -18.32 4.66
CA LEU A 309 -17.36 -18.07 6.09
C LEU A 309 -17.65 -16.61 6.47
N LEU A 310 -17.19 -15.66 5.64
CA LEU A 310 -17.47 -14.24 5.84
C LEU A 310 -18.96 -13.95 5.78
N ARG A 311 -19.70 -14.50 4.82
CA ARG A 311 -21.16 -14.34 4.75
C ARG A 311 -21.88 -14.94 5.96
N ALA A 312 -21.43 -16.10 6.45
CA ALA A 312 -21.99 -16.69 7.67
C ALA A 312 -21.76 -15.77 8.89
N SER A 313 -20.61 -15.09 8.94
CA SER A 313 -20.27 -14.14 10.01
C SER A 313 -21.00 -12.79 9.93
N ALA A 314 -21.66 -12.46 8.81
CA ALA A 314 -22.36 -11.19 8.64
C ALA A 314 -23.53 -11.01 9.62
N TRP A 315 -24.08 -12.13 10.13
CA TRP A 315 -25.15 -12.17 11.13
C TRP A 315 -24.65 -12.02 12.57
N LEU A 316 -23.34 -12.10 12.80
CA LEU A 316 -22.78 -11.85 14.13
C LEU A 316 -22.82 -10.34 14.40
N PRO A 317 -23.53 -9.89 15.44
CA PRO A 317 -23.64 -8.47 15.74
C PRO A 317 -22.24 -7.86 15.94
N GLY A 318 -21.97 -6.78 15.21
CA GLY A 318 -20.86 -5.86 15.46
C GLY A 318 -21.30 -4.74 16.39
#